data_AF-A0A2I0H162-F1
#
_entry.id   AF-A0A2I0H162-F1
#
_cell.length_a   1.000
_cell.length_b   1.000
_cell.length_c   1.000
_cell.angle_alpha   90.00
_cell.angle_beta   90.00
_cell.angle_gamma   90.00
#
_symmetry.space_group_name_H-M   'P 1'
#
loop_
_entity.id
_entity.type
_entity.pdbx_description
1 polymer ?
#
loop_
_entity_poly.entity_id
_entity_poly.type
_entity_poly.pdbx_seq_one_letter_code
_entity_poly.pdbx_strand_id
1 'polypeptide(L)'
;MGLLGGIDLKEKQKINELELKINREKQKLDKKLTRQKILLGTFLVDALENDSVDGLKEYTTNNLLDFLTRQVDKELMADLVRELSDKQN
;
A
#
# COMPACT_ATOMS: atom_id res chain seq x y z
N MET A 1 -23.23 -31.30 -38.56
CA MET A 1 -22.72 -30.85 -37.24
C MET A 1 -21.35 -30.20 -37.44
N GLY A 2 -21.24 -28.88 -37.61
CA GLY A 2 -19.90 -28.30 -37.90
C GLY A 2 -19.72 -26.78 -37.92
N LEU A 3 -20.78 -25.97 -37.87
CA LEU A 3 -20.65 -24.50 -37.99
C LEU A 3 -20.80 -23.75 -36.66
N LEU A 4 -21.50 -24.31 -35.66
CA LEU A 4 -21.69 -23.66 -34.36
C LEU A 4 -20.45 -23.73 -33.45
N GLY A 5 -19.69 -24.84 -33.48
CA GLY A 5 -18.55 -25.05 -32.57
C GLY A 5 -17.35 -24.14 -32.86
N GLY A 6 -17.16 -23.69 -34.11
CA GLY A 6 -16.09 -22.78 -34.48
C GLY A 6 -16.34 -21.31 -34.10
N ILE A 7 -17.61 -20.92 -33.99
CA ILE A 7 -18.02 -19.57 -33.55
C ILE A 7 -17.86 -19.48 -32.01
N ASP A 8 -18.35 -20.49 -31.29
CA ASP A 8 -18.20 -20.58 -29.82
C ASP A 8 -16.71 -20.63 -29.38
N LEU A 9 -15.84 -21.29 -30.17
CA LEU A 9 -14.40 -21.32 -29.89
C LEU A 9 -13.73 -19.94 -30.05
N LYS A 10 -14.11 -19.16 -31.08
CA LYS A 10 -13.58 -17.81 -31.31
C LYS A 10 -14.06 -16.82 -30.24
N GLU A 11 -15.31 -16.95 -29.81
CA GLU A 11 -15.86 -16.12 -28.73
C GLU A 11 -15.16 -16.44 -27.40
N LYS A 12 -14.94 -17.72 -27.08
CA LYS A 12 -14.14 -18.12 -25.90
C LYS A 12 -12.70 -17.62 -25.95
N GLN A 13 -12.05 -17.66 -27.11
CA GLN A 13 -10.71 -17.09 -27.28
C GLN A 13 -10.69 -15.57 -27.02
N LYS A 14 -11.68 -14.85 -27.55
CA LYS A 14 -11.79 -13.40 -27.34
C LYS A 14 -12.05 -13.05 -25.88
N ILE A 15 -12.87 -13.84 -25.18
CA ILE A 15 -13.09 -13.68 -23.72
C ILE A 15 -11.78 -13.89 -22.97
N ASN A 16 -11.03 -14.96 -23.24
CA ASN A 16 -9.75 -15.24 -22.59
C ASN A 16 -8.72 -14.11 -22.84
N GLU A 17 -8.66 -13.57 -24.06
CA GLU A 17 -7.78 -12.44 -24.38
C GLU A 17 -8.15 -11.17 -23.59
N LEU A 18 -9.44 -10.89 -23.44
CA LEU A 18 -9.93 -9.75 -22.67
C LEU A 18 -9.66 -9.94 -21.17
N GLU A 19 -9.87 -11.12 -20.62
CA GLU A 19 -9.53 -11.44 -19.23
C GLU A 19 -8.03 -11.28 -18.95
N LEU A 20 -7.18 -11.74 -19.86
CA LEU A 20 -5.73 -11.56 -19.76
C LEU A 20 -5.34 -10.07 -19.79
N LYS A 21 -5.97 -9.26 -20.65
CA LYS A 21 -5.74 -7.80 -20.68
C LYS A 21 -6.17 -7.15 -19.37
N ILE A 22 -7.36 -7.45 -18.87
CA ILE A 22 -7.89 -6.95 -17.60
C ILE A 22 -6.94 -7.30 -16.45
N ASN A 23 -6.48 -8.56 -16.37
CA ASN A 23 -5.57 -8.99 -15.31
C ASN A 23 -4.22 -8.26 -15.36
N ARG A 24 -3.68 -8.02 -16.56
CA ARG A 24 -2.44 -7.24 -16.72
C ARG A 24 -2.62 -5.78 -16.29
N GLU A 25 -3.74 -5.15 -16.63
CA GLU A 25 -4.02 -3.77 -16.23
C GLU A 25 -4.21 -3.63 -14.73
N LYS A 26 -4.94 -4.56 -14.10
CA LYS A 26 -5.07 -4.63 -12.63
C LYS A 26 -3.70 -4.74 -11.96
N GLN A 27 -2.85 -5.66 -12.42
CA GLN A 27 -1.49 -5.81 -11.86
C GLN A 27 -0.64 -4.54 -12.03
N LYS A 28 -0.74 -3.84 -13.16
CA LYS A 28 -0.03 -2.56 -13.37
C LYS A 28 -0.53 -1.49 -12.40
N LEU A 29 -1.84 -1.41 -12.21
CA LEU A 29 -2.44 -0.46 -11.28
C LEU A 29 -2.03 -0.77 -9.83
N ASP A 30 -2.07 -2.04 -9.43
CA ASP A 30 -1.66 -2.47 -8.08
C ASP A 30 -0.19 -2.14 -7.83
N LYS A 31 0.70 -2.39 -8.79
CA LYS A 31 2.13 -2.02 -8.68
C LYS A 31 2.31 -0.52 -8.54
N LYS A 32 1.56 0.28 -9.32
CA LYS A 32 1.61 1.74 -9.23
C LYS A 32 1.14 2.23 -7.86
N LEU A 33 0.03 1.70 -7.37
CA LEU A 33 -0.53 2.06 -6.07
C LEU A 33 0.43 1.66 -4.93
N THR A 34 1.01 0.47 -4.98
CA THR A 34 2.04 0.04 -4.02
C THR A 34 3.23 0.99 -4.03
N ARG A 35 3.72 1.39 -5.21
CA ARG A 35 4.82 2.35 -5.32
C ARG A 35 4.46 3.72 -4.72
N GLN A 36 3.24 4.22 -4.96
CA GLN A 36 2.77 5.47 -4.37
C GLN A 36 2.71 5.41 -2.84
N LYS A 37 2.20 4.30 -2.28
CA LYS A 37 2.16 4.10 -0.82
C LYS A 37 3.56 4.05 -0.22
N ILE A 38 4.50 3.35 -0.85
CA ILE A 38 5.89 3.28 -0.41
C ILE A 38 6.53 4.67 -0.42
N LEU A 39 6.41 5.41 -1.53
CA LEU A 39 7.00 6.75 -1.67
C LEU A 39 6.41 7.75 -0.67
N LEU A 40 5.10 7.69 -0.43
CA LEU A 40 4.46 8.53 0.57
C LEU A 40 4.92 8.16 1.98
N GLY A 41 5.04 6.86 2.29
CA GLY A 41 5.56 6.39 3.57
C GLY A 41 7.00 6.88 3.81
N THR A 42 7.87 6.76 2.80
CA THR A 42 9.26 7.24 2.91
C THR A 42 9.33 8.75 3.11
N PHE A 43 8.52 9.52 2.39
CA PHE A 43 8.43 10.97 2.57
C PHE A 43 7.97 11.36 3.98
N LEU A 44 6.97 10.68 4.54
CA LEU A 44 6.46 10.98 5.88
C LEU A 44 7.46 10.58 6.99
N VAL A 45 8.17 9.46 6.81
CA VAL A 45 9.24 9.07 7.74
C VAL A 45 10.37 10.10 7.72
N ASP A 46 10.81 10.54 6.54
CA ASP A 46 11.84 11.58 6.41
C ASP A 46 11.40 12.91 7.06
N ALA A 47 10.14 13.31 6.86
CA ALA A 47 9.59 14.51 7.50
C ALA A 47 9.56 14.39 9.04
N LEU A 48 9.29 13.19 9.56
CA LEU A 48 9.25 12.89 10.99
C LEU A 48 10.65 12.87 11.62
N GLU A 49 11.64 12.29 10.93
CA GLU A 49 13.01 12.17 11.43
C GLU A 49 13.74 13.52 11.45
N ASN A 50 13.49 14.36 10.45
CA ASN A 50 14.13 15.66 10.29
C ASN A 50 13.37 16.80 11.00
N ASP A 51 12.27 16.50 11.68
CA ASP A 51 11.39 17.50 12.32
C ASP A 51 10.95 18.60 11.34
N SER A 52 10.73 18.22 10.08
CA SER A 52 10.42 19.16 8.97
C SER A 52 9.03 19.78 9.08
N VAL A 53 8.18 19.26 9.96
CA VAL A 53 6.80 19.69 10.18
C VAL A 53 6.56 19.80 11.68
N ASP A 54 6.35 21.03 12.15
CA ASP A 54 6.06 21.31 13.55
C ASP A 54 4.88 20.48 14.06
N GLY A 55 5.06 19.82 15.21
CA GLY A 55 4.02 19.02 15.87
C GLY A 55 3.76 17.65 15.24
N LEU A 56 4.34 17.32 14.08
CA LEU A 56 4.19 16.00 13.46
C LEU A 56 4.78 14.89 14.35
N LYS A 57 5.93 15.16 14.96
CA LYS A 57 6.61 14.24 15.87
C LYS A 57 5.78 13.96 17.11
N GLU A 58 5.33 15.01 17.79
CA GLU A 58 4.48 14.93 18.98
C GLU A 58 3.16 14.19 18.67
N TYR A 59 2.49 14.57 17.59
CA TYR A 59 1.26 13.91 17.18
C TYR A 59 1.47 12.41 16.91
N THR A 60 2.56 12.06 16.20
CA THR A 60 2.87 10.65 15.90
C THR A 60 3.13 9.86 17.18
N THR A 61 3.95 10.37 18.08
CA THR A 61 4.25 9.72 19.36
C THR A 61 2.98 9.49 20.19
N ASN A 62 2.09 10.48 20.24
CA ASN A 62 0.88 10.43 21.08
C ASN A 62 -0.24 9.56 20.50
N ASN A 63 -0.27 9.34 19.18
CA ASN A 63 -1.43 8.71 18.51
C ASN A 63 -1.10 7.41 17.75
N LEU A 64 0.15 7.14 17.40
CA LEU A 64 0.50 6.01 16.52
C LEU A 64 0.09 4.65 17.12
N LEU A 65 0.34 4.42 18.40
CA LEU A 65 0.00 3.14 19.04
C LEU A 65 -1.51 2.93 19.19
N ASP A 66 -2.29 4.01 19.30
CA ASP A 66 -3.75 3.95 19.38
C ASP A 66 -4.40 3.76 18.01
N PHE A 67 -3.77 4.31 16.96
CA PHE A 67 -4.18 4.09 15.58
C PHE A 67 -4.03 2.61 15.15
N LEU A 68 -3.01 1.92 15.65
CA LEU A 68 -2.77 0.52 15.31
C LEU A 68 -3.80 -0.40 15.96
N THR A 69 -4.36 -1.32 15.19
CA THR A 69 -5.43 -2.21 15.68
C THR A 69 -4.91 -3.56 16.18
N ARG A 70 -3.72 -3.98 15.74
CA ARG A 70 -3.13 -5.28 16.10
C ARG A 70 -2.02 -5.10 17.13
N GLN A 71 -2.03 -5.95 18.15
CA GLN A 71 -1.05 -5.90 19.24
C GLN A 71 0.39 -6.08 18.75
N VAL A 72 0.62 -6.98 17.79
CA VAL A 72 1.95 -7.20 17.18
C VAL A 72 2.48 -5.94 16.49
N ASP A 73 1.61 -5.19 15.80
CA ASP A 73 2.01 -3.96 15.12
C ASP A 73 2.32 -2.86 16.15
N LYS A 74 1.58 -2.80 17.26
CA LYS A 74 1.87 -1.88 18.38
C LYS A 74 3.23 -2.17 19.00
N GLU A 75 3.52 -3.43 19.28
CA GLU A 75 4.80 -3.86 19.84
C GLU A 75 5.96 -3.53 18.91
N LEU A 76 5.81 -3.78 17.61
CA LEU A 76 6.80 -3.43 16.59
C LEU A 76 7.10 -1.92 16.55
N MET A 77 6.07 -1.09 16.71
CA MET A 77 6.20 0.37 16.61
C MET A 77 6.53 1.04 17.94
N ALA A 78 6.49 0.32 19.07
CA ALA A 78 6.76 0.89 20.39
C ALA A 78 8.19 1.41 20.52
N ASP A 79 9.17 0.71 19.94
CA ASP A 79 10.57 1.15 19.95
C ASP A 79 10.75 2.46 19.19
N LEU A 80 10.11 2.60 18.01
CA LEU A 80 10.12 3.84 17.24
C LEU A 80 9.52 5.00 18.04
N VAL A 81 8.37 4.79 18.68
CA VAL A 81 7.71 5.82 19.51
C VAL A 81 8.60 6.27 20.66
N ARG A 82 9.29 5.34 21.32
CA ARG A 82 10.25 5.68 22.38
C ARG A 82 11.41 6.53 21.85
N GLU A 83 12.01 6.15 20.72
CA GLU A 83 13.11 6.92 20.11
C GLU A 83 12.67 8.34 19.71
N LEU A 84 11.44 8.50 19.25
CA LEU A 84 10.88 9.81 18.88
C LEU A 84 10.62 10.69 20.11
N SER A 85 10.17 10.10 21.22
CA SER A 85 10.00 10.78 22.52
C SER A 85 11.33 11.22 23.13
N ASP A 86 12.35 10.37 23.09
CA ASP A 86 13.66 10.67 23.68
C ASP A 86 14.36 11.82 22.94
N LYS A 87 14.07 12.01 21.65
CA LYS A 87 14.54 13.15 20.84
C LYS A 87 13.77 14.46 21.08
N GLN A 88 12.74 14.48 21.94
CA GLN A 88 12.03 15.72 22.32
C GLN A 88 12.56 16.36 23.60
N ASN A 89 13.39 15.64 24.38
CA ASN A 89 14.07 16.14 25.58
C ASN A 89 15.51 16.56 25.27
#